data_AF-A0A916I7G0-F1
#
_entry.id   AF-A0A916I7G0-F1
#
_cell.length_a   1.000
_cell.length_b   1.000
_cell.length_c   1.000
_cell.angle_alpha   90.00
_cell.angle_beta   90.00
_cell.angle_gamma   90.00
#
_symmetry.space_group_name_H-M   'P 1'
#
loop_
_entity.id
_entity.type
_entity.pdbx_description
1 polymer ?
#
loop_
_entity_poly.entity_id
_entity_poly.type
_entity_poly.pdbx_seq_one_letter_code
_entity_poly.pdbx_strand_id
1 'polypeptide(L)'
;MNKTLKQILFWTPRIAGILFILFISLFALDILDMQLSFWETIVGLFMHLIPSILLTIAVIIAWKREWFGALLFIGWAVWYVAFMRGFDWIAYALIAGLPVVIGLLFLAGWIWRGQIRTG
;
A
#
# COMPACT_ATOMS: atom_id res chain seq x y z
N MET A 1 -25.54 -7.91 5.61
CA MET A 1 -24.71 -6.88 6.25
C MET A 1 -25.52 -5.59 6.42
N ASN A 2 -25.42 -4.94 7.58
CA ASN A 2 -25.98 -3.60 7.76
C ASN A 2 -25.18 -2.56 6.93
N LYS A 3 -25.76 -1.36 6.73
CA LYS A 3 -25.17 -0.30 5.90
C LYS A 3 -23.78 0.13 6.39
N THR A 4 -23.61 0.27 7.71
CA THR A 4 -22.35 0.69 8.34
C THR A 4 -21.21 -0.28 8.02
N LEU A 5 -21.43 -1.59 8.19
CA LEU A 5 -20.40 -2.59 7.93
C LEU A 5 -20.02 -2.65 6.45
N LYS A 6 -20.98 -2.45 5.53
CA LYS A 6 -20.67 -2.32 4.09
C LYS A 6 -19.74 -1.14 3.81
N GLN A 7 -20.03 0.02 4.42
CA GLN A 7 -19.21 1.22 4.26
C GLN A 7 -17.81 1.05 4.86
N ILE A 8 -17.69 0.41 6.02
CA ILE A 8 -16.40 0.12 6.65
C ILE A 8 -15.56 -0.80 5.76
N LEU A 9 -16.08 -1.97 5.36
CA LEU A 9 -15.31 -2.90 4.51
C LEU A 9 -14.94 -2.30 3.15
N PHE A 10 -15.72 -1.33 2.66
CA PHE A 10 -15.37 -0.61 1.44
C PHE A 10 -14.30 0.46 1.69
N TRP A 11 -14.49 1.40 2.61
CA TRP A 11 -13.60 2.55 2.74
C TRP A 11 -12.31 2.27 3.51
N THR A 12 -12.35 1.43 4.54
CA THR A 12 -11.19 1.16 5.40
C THR A 12 -9.95 0.69 4.63
N PRO A 13 -9.97 -0.34 3.77
CA PRO A 13 -8.77 -0.76 3.03
C PRO A 13 -8.19 0.33 2.13
N ARG A 14 -9.05 1.20 1.58
CA ARG A 14 -8.64 2.27 0.66
C ARG A 14 -7.97 3.42 1.41
N ILE A 15 -8.58 3.87 2.51
CA ILE A 15 -8.01 4.91 3.37
C ILE A 15 -6.70 4.40 3.98
N ALA A 16 -6.68 3.16 4.50
CA ALA A 16 -5.47 2.56 5.05
C ALA A 16 -4.36 2.41 3.99
N GLY A 17 -4.72 1.99 2.76
CA GLY A 17 -3.79 1.93 1.64
C GLY A 17 -3.19 3.29 1.28
N ILE A 18 -4.01 4.35 1.20
CA ILE A 18 -3.53 5.72 0.95
C ILE A 18 -2.59 6.19 2.06
N LEU A 19 -2.95 5.99 3.33
CA LEU A 19 -2.11 6.36 4.46
C LEU A 19 -0.78 5.62 4.45
N PHE A 20 -0.78 4.33 4.12
CA PHE A 20 0.43 3.53 3.97
C PHE A 20 1.32 4.04 2.82
N ILE A 21 0.73 4.38 1.67
CA ILE A 21 1.47 4.99 0.56
C ILE A 21 2.13 6.31 0.97
N LEU A 22 1.39 7.18 1.66
CA LEU A 22 1.94 8.45 2.15
C LEU A 22 3.09 8.21 3.13
N PHE A 23 2.95 7.23 4.03
CA PHE A 23 4.02 6.81 4.92
C PHE A 23 5.27 6.32 4.15
N ILE A 24 5.12 5.45 3.15
CA ILE A 24 6.24 4.96 2.33
C ILE A 24 6.89 6.10 1.53
N SER A 25 6.11 7.06 1.03
CA SER A 25 6.64 8.22 0.31
C SER A 25 7.54 9.11 1.15
N LEU A 26 7.39 9.12 2.48
CA LEU A 26 8.29 9.89 3.36
C LEU A 26 9.74 9.40 3.30
N PHE A 27 9.95 8.11 3.02
CA PHE A 27 11.31 7.57 2.87
C PHE A 27 12.03 8.17 1.67
N ALA A 28 11.31 8.62 0.64
CA ALA A 28 11.93 9.24 -0.54
C ALA A 28 12.53 10.63 -0.27
N LEU A 29 12.29 11.22 0.91
CA LEU A 29 12.88 12.50 1.30
C LEU A 29 14.36 12.39 1.68
N ASP A 30 14.87 11.18 1.91
CA ASP A 30 16.29 10.93 2.22
C ASP A 30 17.26 11.43 1.13
N ILE A 31 16.82 11.45 -0.12
CA ILE A 31 17.57 11.97 -1.26
C ILE A 31 17.92 13.45 -1.13
N LEU A 32 17.13 14.22 -0.35
CA LEU A 32 17.36 15.66 -0.15
C LEU A 32 18.65 15.93 0.64
N ASP A 33 19.08 14.99 1.47
CA ASP A 33 20.31 15.12 2.28
C ASP A 33 21.58 14.71 1.51
N MET A 34 21.46 14.18 0.29
CA MET A 34 22.60 13.65 -0.48
C MET A 34 23.44 14.72 -1.21
N GLN A 35 23.14 16.02 -1.05
CA GLN A 35 23.88 17.15 -1.66
C GLN A 35 24.07 17.04 -3.19
N LEU A 36 23.10 16.45 -3.88
CA LEU A 36 23.10 16.27 -5.33
C LEU A 36 22.76 17.58 -6.07
N SER A 37 23.05 17.65 -7.38
CA SER A 37 22.56 18.76 -8.21
C SER A 37 21.04 18.72 -8.37
N PHE A 38 20.44 19.84 -8.76
CA PHE A 38 18.98 19.97 -8.87
C PHE A 38 18.32 18.86 -9.70
N TRP A 39 18.89 18.52 -10.87
CA TRP A 39 18.34 17.49 -11.74
C TRP A 39 18.52 16.08 -11.19
N GLU A 40 19.67 15.82 -10.57
CA GLU A 40 19.94 14.53 -9.92
C GLU A 40 18.98 14.30 -8.75
N THR A 41 18.69 15.33 -7.95
CA THR A 41 17.70 15.25 -6.86
C THR A 41 16.30 14.94 -7.40
N ILE A 42 15.86 15.58 -8.50
CA ILE A 42 14.55 15.30 -9.11
C ILE A 42 14.46 13.85 -9.58
N VAL A 43 15.47 13.37 -10.30
CA VAL A 43 15.49 11.99 -10.81
C VAL A 43 15.57 11.00 -9.64
N GLY A 44 16.42 11.28 -8.65
CA GLY A 44 16.55 10.47 -7.45
C GLY A 44 15.24 10.37 -6.66
N LEU A 45 14.53 11.49 -6.48
CA LEU A 45 13.22 11.53 -5.83
C LEU A 45 12.19 10.69 -6.59
N PHE A 46 12.14 10.81 -7.92
CA PHE A 46 11.26 9.98 -8.76
C PHE A 46 11.58 8.48 -8.60
N MET A 47 12.86 8.11 -8.54
CA MET A 47 13.27 6.72 -8.33
C MET A 47 12.89 6.20 -6.94
N HIS A 48 13.06 7.01 -5.88
CA HIS A 48 12.68 6.61 -4.52
C HIS A 48 11.15 6.53 -4.34
N LEU A 49 10.37 7.23 -5.16
CA LEU A 49 8.91 7.15 -5.16
C LEU A 49 8.34 5.96 -5.95
N ILE A 50 9.16 5.17 -6.67
CA ILE A 50 8.70 3.99 -7.42
C ILE A 50 7.87 3.03 -6.55
N PRO A 51 8.33 2.62 -5.33
CA PRO A 51 7.52 1.95 -4.33
C PRO A 51 6.09 2.49 -4.17
N SER A 52 5.97 3.78 -3.86
CA SER A 52 4.71 4.46 -3.61
C SER A 52 3.84 4.55 -4.85
N ILE A 53 4.43 4.74 -6.03
CA ILE A 53 3.72 4.79 -7.31
C ILE A 53 3.08 3.42 -7.61
N LEU A 54 3.81 2.32 -7.41
CA LEU A 54 3.28 0.96 -7.62
C LEU A 54 2.09 0.67 -6.69
N LEU A 55 2.22 1.02 -5.41
CA LEU A 55 1.13 0.85 -4.43
C LEU A 55 -0.05 1.77 -4.75
N THR A 56 0.18 2.99 -5.24
CA THR A 56 -0.88 3.91 -5.70
C THR A 56 -1.68 3.29 -6.84
N ILE A 57 -0.99 2.73 -7.85
CA ILE A 57 -1.63 2.02 -8.95
C ILE A 57 -2.46 0.83 -8.42
N ALA A 58 -1.95 0.10 -7.43
CA ALA A 58 -2.67 -0.99 -6.79
C ALA A 58 -4.00 -0.53 -6.18
N VAL A 59 -3.98 0.55 -5.40
CA VAL A 59 -5.17 1.11 -4.76
C VAL A 59 -6.14 1.61 -5.85
N ILE A 60 -5.68 2.36 -6.86
CA ILE A 60 -6.50 2.84 -8.00
C ILE A 60 -7.23 1.69 -8.70
N ILE A 61 -6.54 0.61 -9.05
CA ILE A 61 -7.16 -0.56 -9.70
C ILE A 61 -8.13 -1.26 -8.74
N ALA A 62 -7.82 -1.29 -7.44
CA ALA A 62 -8.65 -1.90 -6.42
C ALA A 62 -10.03 -1.23 -6.25
N TRP A 63 -10.22 0.03 -6.68
CA TRP A 63 -11.57 0.64 -6.73
C TRP A 63 -12.52 -0.15 -7.61
N LYS A 64 -12.07 -0.61 -8.78
CA LYS A 64 -12.90 -1.42 -9.67
C LYS A 64 -12.79 -2.91 -9.35
N ARG A 65 -11.60 -3.39 -8.97
CA ARG A 65 -11.28 -4.81 -8.76
C ARG A 65 -10.47 -5.04 -7.47
N GLU A 66 -11.15 -5.16 -6.33
CA GLU A 66 -10.48 -5.28 -5.00
C GLU A 66 -9.51 -6.45 -4.86
N TRP A 67 -9.68 -7.53 -5.63
CA TRP A 67 -8.73 -8.65 -5.60
C TRP A 67 -7.32 -8.23 -6.05
N PHE A 68 -7.19 -7.23 -6.93
CA PHE A 68 -5.88 -6.65 -7.28
C PHE A 68 -5.24 -5.95 -6.08
N GLY A 69 -6.04 -5.25 -5.27
CA GLY A 69 -5.56 -4.64 -4.03
C GLY A 69 -5.05 -5.70 -3.06
N ALA A 70 -5.80 -6.80 -2.89
CA ALA A 70 -5.37 -7.92 -2.06
C ALA A 70 -4.05 -8.52 -2.55
N LEU A 71 -3.97 -8.84 -3.85
CA LEU A 71 -2.80 -9.45 -4.46
C LEU A 71 -1.55 -8.56 -4.34
N LEU A 72 -1.68 -7.27 -4.65
CA LEU A 72 -0.52 -6.37 -4.70
C LEU A 72 -0.03 -5.99 -3.30
N PHE A 73 -0.91 -5.77 -2.32
CA PHE A 73 -0.48 -5.48 -0.94
C PHE A 73 0.10 -6.72 -0.23
N ILE A 74 -0.47 -7.91 -0.45
CA ILE A 74 0.12 -9.16 0.07
C ILE A 74 1.43 -9.45 -0.66
N GLY A 75 1.46 -9.28 -1.98
CA GLY A 75 2.66 -9.43 -2.80
C GLY A 75 3.79 -8.51 -2.36
N TRP A 76 3.49 -7.24 -2.05
CA TRP A 76 4.43 -6.28 -1.48
C TRP A 76 5.05 -6.80 -0.17
N ALA A 77 4.22 -7.29 0.76
CA ALA A 77 4.69 -7.83 2.02
C ALA A 77 5.59 -9.07 1.83
N VAL A 78 5.20 -9.99 0.96
CA VAL A 78 5.98 -11.19 0.63
C VAL A 78 7.32 -10.80 0.01
N TRP A 79 7.30 -9.88 -0.97
CA TRP A 79 8.52 -9.37 -1.59
C TRP A 79 9.45 -8.73 -0.55
N TYR A 80 8.92 -7.86 0.32
CA TYR A 80 9.73 -7.20 1.34
C TYR A 80 10.40 -8.22 2.28
N VAL A 81 9.65 -9.19 2.80
CA VAL A 81 10.21 -10.23 3.69
C VAL A 81 11.19 -11.15 2.96
N ALA A 82 10.97 -11.44 1.68
CA ALA A 82 11.81 -12.33 0.91
C ALA A 82 13.17 -11.71 0.56
N PHE A 83 13.18 -10.44 0.15
CA PHE A 83 14.36 -9.76 -0.39
C PHE A 83 15.06 -8.86 0.62
N MET A 84 14.35 -8.28 1.59
CA MET A 84 14.94 -7.39 2.59
C MET A 84 15.36 -8.17 3.83
N ARG A 85 16.64 -8.13 4.18
CA ARG A 85 17.26 -8.87 5.28
C ARG A 85 18.04 -7.92 6.19
N GLY A 86 18.14 -8.28 7.47
CA GLY A 86 18.96 -7.56 8.46
C GLY A 86 18.29 -6.34 9.09
N PHE A 87 17.00 -6.11 8.85
CA PHE A 87 16.24 -5.05 9.50
C PHE A 87 15.68 -5.50 10.86
N ASP A 88 15.40 -4.55 11.74
CA ASP A 88 14.71 -4.82 13.01
C ASP A 88 13.29 -5.34 12.79
N TRP A 89 12.78 -6.09 13.76
CA TRP A 89 11.43 -6.66 13.70
C TRP A 89 10.34 -5.59 13.50
N ILE A 90 10.55 -4.38 14.02
CA ILE A 90 9.63 -3.24 13.86
C ILE A 90 9.51 -2.85 12.38
N ALA A 91 10.61 -2.85 11.64
CA ALA A 91 10.59 -2.55 10.21
C ALA A 91 9.78 -3.60 9.43
N TYR A 92 9.94 -4.89 9.76
CA TYR A 92 9.12 -5.95 9.18
C TYR A 92 7.63 -5.80 9.53
N ALA A 93 7.31 -5.46 10.78
CA ALA A 93 5.94 -5.25 11.22
C ALA A 93 5.28 -4.07 10.47
N LEU A 94 6.01 -2.97 10.26
CA LEU A 94 5.49 -1.77 9.59
C LEU A 94 5.45 -1.92 8.07
N ILE A 95 6.49 -2.45 7.44
CA ILE A 95 6.62 -2.43 5.98
C ILE A 95 6.04 -3.68 5.32
N ALA A 96 5.93 -4.80 6.05
CA ALA A 96 5.25 -6.01 5.57
C ALA A 96 3.94 -6.28 6.33
N GLY A 97 3.92 -6.15 7.66
CA GLY A 97 2.75 -6.46 8.48
C GLY A 97 1.53 -5.59 8.16
N LEU A 98 1.68 -4.26 8.12
CA LEU A 98 0.57 -3.34 7.77
C LEU A 98 0.01 -3.65 6.36
N PRO A 99 0.83 -3.82 5.31
CA PRO A 99 0.33 -4.23 4.00
C PRO A 99 -0.42 -5.54 3.99
N VAL A 100 -0.01 -6.56 4.77
CA VAL A 100 -0.80 -7.79 4.91
C VAL A 100 -2.20 -7.49 5.43
N VAL A 101 -2.32 -6.69 6.48
CA VAL A 101 -3.62 -6.31 7.04
C VAL A 101 -4.48 -5.59 5.99
N ILE A 102 -3.90 -4.63 5.26
CA ILE A 102 -4.60 -3.90 4.19
C ILE A 102 -5.03 -4.86 3.06
N GLY A 103 -4.16 -5.78 2.66
CA GLY A 103 -4.44 -6.78 1.63
C GLY A 103 -5.54 -7.75 2.03
N LEU A 104 -5.56 -8.19 3.30
CA LEU A 104 -6.64 -9.03 3.85
C LEU A 104 -7.99 -8.28 3.89
N LEU A 105 -7.98 -6.98 4.17
CA LEU A 105 -9.20 -6.15 4.10
C LEU A 105 -9.70 -6.00 2.66
N PHE A 106 -8.81 -5.84 1.68
CA PHE A 106 -9.19 -5.87 0.26
C PHE A 106 -9.73 -7.24 -0.15
N LEU A 107 -9.16 -8.34 0.36
CA LEU A 107 -9.61 -9.69 0.10
C LEU A 107 -11.03 -9.91 0.66
N ALA A 108 -11.26 -9.50 1.91
CA ALA A 108 -12.59 -9.47 2.52
C ALA A 108 -13.60 -8.69 1.67
N GLY A 109 -13.23 -7.48 1.23
CA GLY A 109 -14.07 -6.65 0.35
C GLY A 109 -14.40 -7.37 -0.96
N TRP A 110 -13.46 -8.11 -1.53
CA TRP A 110 -13.69 -8.90 -2.74
C TRP A 110 -14.64 -10.08 -2.52
N ILE A 111 -14.44 -10.86 -1.45
CA ILE A 111 -15.28 -12.01 -1.10
C ILE A 111 -16.74 -11.56 -0.89
N TRP A 112 -16.95 -10.43 -0.20
CA TRP A 112 -18.28 -9.88 0.05
C TRP A 112 -18.70 -8.81 -0.96
N ARG A 113 -18.05 -8.73 -2.13
CA ARG A 113 -18.34 -7.70 -3.16
C ARG A 113 -19.82 -7.61 -3.50
N GLY A 114 -20.48 -8.76 -3.67
CA GLY A 114 -21.90 -8.83 -3.99
C GLY A 114 -22.74 -8.13 -2.93
N GLN A 115 -22.50 -8.40 -1.65
CA GLN A 115 -23.26 -7.82 -0.54
C GLN A 115 -22.92 -6.34 -0.29
N ILE A 116 -21.67 -5.93 -0.57
CA ILE A 116 -21.20 -4.55 -0.40
C ILE A 116 -21.75 -3.64 -1.51
N ARG A 117 -21.77 -4.12 -2.76
CA ARG A 117 -22.18 -3.33 -3.94
C ARG A 117 -23.65 -3.45 -4.29
N THR A 118 -24.34 -4.48 -3.81
CA THR A 118 -25.81 -4.54 -3.88
C THR A 118 -26.38 -3.98 -2.58
N GLY A 119 -26.94 -2.78 -2.66
CA GLY A 119 -27.49 -2.03 -1.54
C GLY A 119 -28.26 -0.84 -2.06
#